data_AF-A0A938GMZ4-F1
#
_entry.id   AF-A0A938GMZ4-F1
#
_cell.length_a   1.000
_cell.length_b   1.000
_cell.length_c   1.000
_cell.angle_alpha   90.00
_cell.angle_beta   90.00
_cell.angle_gamma   90.00
#
_symmetry.space_group_name_H-M   'P 1'
#
loop_
_entity.id
_entity.type
_entity.pdbx_description
1 polymer ?
#
loop_
_entity_poly.entity_id
_entity_poly.type
_entity_poly.pdbx_seq_one_letter_code
_entity_poly.pdbx_strand_id
1 'polypeptide(L)'
;MKHQHRLNTARRALASSCGIDHVSALNFRASCLWLLVGGALWLMPSSSVGADRAEEFTRDILPVLKKKCFDCHGPESQKADLNLSVFPDFTSVTNNLEIWHAVLERVSAFEMPPKKATQLSFDEQGRLVRWLRDLPKSSPPDCSQLASDRTANFYKGYVMSRRLNREEYINTLRDLFGIRIPVEHLLPADGGGGEGFDTTGSALFLSSIHIEKYMAAAEEAVNLILPESTSKMPQELKLARDRILPRAPRNRADQPRAAREILARFS
;
A
#
# COMPACT_ATOMS: atom_id res chain seq x y z
N MET A 1 40.12 -8.26 31.13
CA MET A 1 40.59 -6.90 31.49
C MET A 1 41.38 -6.33 30.32
N LYS A 2 41.11 -5.07 29.94
CA LYS A 2 41.68 -4.29 28.81
C LYS A 2 41.14 -4.64 27.42
N HIS A 3 39.96 -4.09 27.08
CA HIS A 3 39.77 -3.38 25.79
C HIS A 3 38.44 -2.59 25.68
N GLN A 4 37.86 -2.15 26.80
CA GLN A 4 36.57 -1.43 26.84
C GLN A 4 36.71 0.11 26.95
N HIS A 5 37.85 0.71 26.56
CA HIS A 5 38.18 2.09 26.98
C HIS A 5 38.40 3.12 25.86
N ARG A 6 37.87 2.93 24.65
CA ARG A 6 38.17 3.83 23.51
C ARG A 6 36.99 4.35 22.69
N LEU A 7 35.83 4.63 23.30
CA LEU A 7 34.71 5.28 22.57
C LEU A 7 33.97 6.40 23.32
N ASN A 8 34.58 7.03 24.34
CA ASN A 8 33.92 8.08 25.15
C ASN A 8 34.58 9.48 25.09
N THR A 9 35.21 9.85 23.98
CA THR A 9 35.90 11.14 23.83
C THR A 9 35.64 11.80 22.46
N ALA A 10 34.37 12.01 22.12
CA ALA A 10 33.99 12.83 20.96
C ALA A 10 32.64 13.54 21.14
N ARG A 11 32.39 14.13 22.32
CA ARG A 11 31.30 15.08 22.57
C ARG A 11 31.78 16.16 23.53
N ARG A 12 32.50 17.16 22.99
CA ARG A 12 32.76 18.47 23.62
C ARG A 12 33.59 19.34 22.69
N ALA A 13 32.92 20.05 21.79
CA ALA A 13 33.37 21.31 21.19
C ALA A 13 32.19 21.87 20.39
N LEU A 14 32.04 23.20 20.39
CA LEU A 14 30.98 23.99 19.75
C LEU A 14 29.78 24.34 20.65
N ALA A 15 30.07 25.09 21.71
CA ALA A 15 29.16 26.13 22.20
C ALA A 15 30.02 27.33 22.63
N SER A 16 30.19 28.29 21.72
CA SER A 16 30.79 29.59 22.00
C SER A 16 30.16 30.61 21.07
N SER A 17 29.37 31.53 21.62
CA SER A 17 29.49 32.99 21.45
C SER A 17 28.16 33.71 21.68
N CYS A 18 28.28 34.98 22.13
CA CYS A 18 27.27 35.98 22.47
C CYS A 18 26.64 35.80 23.88
N GLY A 19 27.10 36.47 24.96
CA GLY A 19 27.23 37.92 25.22
C GLY A 19 26.15 38.29 26.27
N ILE A 20 26.46 38.51 27.57
CA ILE A 20 26.84 39.80 28.21
C ILE A 20 25.82 40.90 27.81
N ASP A 21 24.98 41.55 28.64
CA ASP A 21 24.99 41.82 30.08
C ASP A 21 23.65 42.46 30.56
N HIS A 22 23.42 42.38 31.87
CA HIS A 22 22.73 43.34 32.77
C HIS A 22 21.38 43.99 32.40
N VAL A 23 20.31 43.62 33.11
CA VAL A 23 19.43 44.57 33.84
C VAL A 23 18.91 43.93 35.13
N SER A 24 19.11 44.66 36.23
CA SER A 24 18.77 44.31 37.60
C SER A 24 17.27 44.30 37.90
N ALA A 25 16.90 43.33 38.74
CA ALA A 25 15.83 43.31 39.73
C ALA A 25 14.82 44.48 39.74
N LEU A 26 13.54 44.16 39.53
CA LEU A 26 12.45 44.85 40.23
C LEU A 26 11.41 43.83 40.72
N ASN A 27 11.03 44.04 41.98
CA ASN A 27 10.11 43.26 42.78
C ASN A 27 8.70 43.16 42.18
N PHE A 28 8.09 41.98 42.22
CA PHE A 28 6.64 41.88 42.40
C PHE A 28 6.30 40.66 43.27
N ARG A 29 5.96 40.95 44.53
CA ARG A 29 5.36 39.99 45.46
C ARG A 29 3.90 39.80 45.03
N ALA A 30 3.51 38.57 44.69
CA ALA A 30 2.11 38.19 44.68
C ALA A 30 1.97 36.71 45.01
N SER A 31 1.48 36.48 46.22
CA SER A 31 1.02 35.19 46.71
C SER A 31 -0.01 34.57 45.78
N CYS A 32 0.18 33.32 45.37
CA CYS A 32 -0.94 32.43 45.02
C CYS A 32 -0.60 31.02 45.50
N LEU A 33 -1.04 30.81 46.73
CA LEU A 33 -1.34 29.53 47.34
C LEU A 33 -2.34 28.78 46.43
N TRP A 34 -1.87 27.82 45.63
CA TRP A 34 -2.71 26.72 45.14
C TRP A 34 -2.11 25.41 45.62
N LEU A 35 -2.61 25.03 46.80
CA LEU A 35 -2.55 23.71 47.38
C LEU A 35 -3.04 22.66 46.37
N LEU A 36 -2.21 21.63 46.17
CA LEU A 36 -2.61 20.23 46.35
C LEU A 36 -4.02 19.85 45.89
N VAL A 37 -4.24 19.77 44.58
CA VAL A 37 -5.26 18.87 44.02
C VAL A 37 -4.53 17.82 43.22
N GLY A 38 -4.65 16.58 43.69
CA GLY A 38 -3.85 15.44 43.28
C GLY A 38 -3.80 15.25 41.77
N GLY A 39 -2.58 15.20 41.25
CA GLY A 39 -2.29 14.56 39.98
C GLY A 39 -2.57 13.06 40.12
N ALA A 40 -3.85 12.69 40.03
CA ALA A 40 -4.23 11.37 39.56
C ALA A 40 -3.74 11.29 38.11
N LEU A 41 -2.49 10.88 37.98
CA LEU A 41 -1.89 10.42 36.73
C LEU A 41 -2.83 9.33 36.21
N TRP A 42 -3.65 9.69 35.23
CA TRP A 42 -4.49 8.75 34.51
C TRP A 42 -3.56 7.69 33.91
N LEU A 43 -3.45 6.54 34.58
CA LEU A 43 -3.03 5.30 33.94
C LEU A 43 -4.12 4.99 32.91
N MET A 44 -4.00 5.55 31.71
CA MET A 44 -4.68 4.99 30.57
C MET A 44 -4.09 3.59 30.35
N PRO A 45 -4.90 2.52 30.40
CA PRO A 45 -4.40 1.22 30.02
C PRO A 45 -3.99 1.29 28.55
N SER A 46 -2.69 1.20 28.30
CA SER A 46 -2.17 0.95 26.96
C SER A 46 -2.59 -0.46 26.58
N SER A 47 -3.75 -0.61 25.95
CA SER A 47 -4.11 -1.87 25.29
C SER A 47 -3.04 -2.17 24.25
N SER A 48 -2.20 -3.15 24.53
CA SER A 48 -1.20 -3.60 23.57
C SER A 48 -1.95 -4.28 22.43
N VAL A 49 -1.85 -3.74 21.22
CA VAL A 49 -2.45 -4.27 19.98
C VAL A 49 -2.19 -5.78 19.77
N GLY A 50 -1.09 -6.32 20.34
CA GLY A 50 -0.78 -7.75 20.31
C GLY A 50 -1.64 -8.62 21.25
N ALA A 51 -2.08 -8.10 22.40
CA ALA A 51 -2.90 -8.85 23.36
C ALA A 51 -4.32 -9.08 22.80
N ASP A 52 -4.92 -8.05 22.20
CA ASP A 52 -6.24 -8.14 21.58
C ASP A 52 -6.27 -9.18 20.44
N ARG A 53 -5.17 -9.30 19.68
CA ARG A 53 -5.05 -10.28 18.59
C ARG A 53 -4.87 -11.71 19.06
N ALA A 54 -4.13 -11.90 20.15
CA ALA A 54 -3.97 -13.22 20.73
C ALA A 54 -5.28 -13.75 21.31
N GLU A 55 -6.08 -12.87 21.90
CA GLU A 55 -7.42 -13.19 22.36
C GLU A 55 -8.35 -13.50 21.19
N GLU A 56 -8.40 -12.65 20.17
CA GLU A 56 -9.19 -12.86 18.94
C GLU A 56 -8.80 -14.18 18.24
N PHE A 57 -7.51 -14.49 18.17
CA PHE A 57 -7.05 -15.76 17.60
C PHE A 57 -7.66 -16.96 18.34
N THR A 58 -7.55 -16.96 19.66
CA THR A 58 -7.99 -18.08 20.50
C THR A 58 -9.51 -18.23 20.49
N ARG A 59 -10.23 -17.10 20.56
CA ARG A 59 -11.69 -17.06 20.67
C ARG A 59 -12.40 -17.27 19.34
N ASP A 60 -11.92 -16.62 18.28
CA ASP A 60 -12.69 -16.46 17.03
C ASP A 60 -12.05 -17.21 15.85
N ILE A 61 -10.72 -17.27 15.76
CA ILE A 61 -10.02 -17.81 14.58
C ILE A 61 -9.72 -19.31 14.72
N LEU A 62 -9.11 -19.73 15.82
CA LEU A 62 -8.72 -21.12 16.07
C LEU A 62 -9.91 -22.10 15.98
N PRO A 63 -11.12 -21.78 16.47
CA PRO A 63 -12.28 -22.66 16.28
C PRO A 63 -12.68 -22.84 14.82
N VAL A 64 -12.56 -21.77 14.01
CA VAL A 64 -12.83 -21.83 12.56
C VAL A 64 -11.81 -22.72 11.88
N LEU A 65 -10.52 -22.56 12.19
CA LEU A 65 -9.45 -23.40 11.63
C LEU A 65 -9.65 -24.88 11.98
N LYS A 66 -9.96 -25.19 13.24
CA LYS A 66 -10.25 -26.55 13.70
C LYS A 66 -11.41 -27.17 12.95
N LYS A 67 -12.48 -26.40 12.68
CA LYS A 67 -13.71 -26.92 12.07
C LYS A 67 -13.66 -27.00 10.54
N LYS A 68 -12.88 -26.14 9.89
CA LYS A 68 -12.93 -25.93 8.42
C LYS A 68 -11.64 -26.29 7.71
N CYS A 69 -10.51 -26.30 8.42
CA CYS A 69 -9.18 -26.47 7.83
C CYS A 69 -8.50 -27.77 8.27
N PHE A 70 -8.63 -28.18 9.53
CA PHE A 70 -7.85 -29.29 10.09
C PHE A 70 -8.19 -30.66 9.50
N ASP A 71 -9.37 -30.83 8.92
CA ASP A 71 -9.73 -32.06 8.19
C ASP A 71 -8.76 -32.35 7.02
N CYS A 72 -8.20 -31.31 6.42
CA CYS A 72 -7.26 -31.41 5.29
C CYS A 72 -5.83 -30.96 5.61
N HIS A 73 -5.67 -30.09 6.62
CA HIS A 73 -4.41 -29.47 7.04
C HIS A 73 -4.20 -29.64 8.56
N GLY A 74 -4.36 -30.86 9.05
CA GLY A 74 -4.21 -31.23 10.45
C GLY A 74 -3.23 -32.38 10.64
N PRO A 75 -3.16 -33.00 11.82
CA PRO A 75 -2.21 -34.08 12.08
C PRO A 75 -2.47 -35.32 11.21
N GLU A 76 -3.75 -35.63 10.94
CA GLU A 76 -4.18 -36.82 10.20
C GLU A 76 -4.11 -36.67 8.67
N SER A 77 -4.19 -35.43 8.17
CA SER A 77 -4.12 -35.13 6.74
C SER A 77 -3.38 -33.82 6.54
N GLN A 78 -2.33 -33.84 5.73
CA GLN A 78 -1.46 -32.70 5.46
C GLN A 78 -1.42 -32.44 3.95
N LYS A 79 -2.53 -31.98 3.38
CA LYS A 79 -2.57 -31.63 1.95
C LYS A 79 -1.58 -30.51 1.68
N ALA A 80 -0.82 -30.65 0.60
CA ALA A 80 0.26 -29.74 0.25
C ALA A 80 1.29 -29.55 1.39
N ASP A 81 1.55 -30.63 2.14
CA ASP A 81 2.54 -30.68 3.24
C ASP A 81 2.32 -29.62 4.33
N LEU A 82 1.08 -29.16 4.49
CA LEU A 82 0.71 -28.14 5.46
C LEU A 82 -0.09 -28.74 6.62
N ASN A 83 0.44 -28.59 7.84
CA ASN A 83 -0.27 -28.87 9.09
C ASN A 83 -0.48 -27.57 9.89
N LEU A 84 -1.72 -27.13 10.03
CA LEU A 84 -2.08 -25.94 10.79
C LEU A 84 -2.24 -26.21 12.30
N SER A 85 -2.32 -27.47 12.73
CA SER A 85 -2.49 -27.81 14.14
C SER A 85 -1.24 -27.56 14.99
N VAL A 86 -0.08 -27.39 14.35
CA VAL A 86 1.19 -27.06 15.02
C VAL A 86 1.25 -25.60 15.50
N PHE A 87 0.23 -24.80 15.17
CA PHE A 87 0.11 -23.40 15.58
C PHE A 87 -1.02 -23.20 16.59
N PRO A 88 -0.88 -23.65 17.86
CA PRO A 88 -1.96 -23.62 18.84
C PRO A 88 -2.24 -22.22 19.40
N ASP A 89 -1.32 -21.26 19.22
CA ASP A 89 -1.40 -19.92 19.82
C ASP A 89 -0.87 -18.82 18.87
N PHE A 90 -1.13 -17.56 19.22
CA PHE A 90 -0.72 -16.43 18.40
C PHE A 90 0.80 -16.29 18.26
N THR A 91 1.58 -16.70 19.25
CA THR A 91 3.05 -16.64 19.18
C THR A 91 3.57 -17.55 18.09
N SER A 92 3.03 -18.78 18.01
CA SER A 92 3.36 -19.75 16.97
C SER A 92 3.00 -19.25 15.57
N VAL A 93 1.91 -18.48 15.43
CA VAL A 93 1.53 -17.79 14.18
C VAL A 93 2.59 -16.75 13.82
N THR A 94 2.93 -15.85 14.74
CA THR A 94 3.86 -14.75 14.48
C THR A 94 5.29 -15.19 14.21
N ASN A 95 5.68 -16.39 14.66
CA ASN A 95 6.98 -16.97 14.35
C ASN A 95 7.04 -17.62 12.95
N ASN A 96 5.91 -17.75 12.26
CA ASN A 96 5.78 -18.49 11.00
C ASN A 96 4.96 -17.72 9.95
N LEU A 97 5.16 -16.40 9.86
CA LEU A 97 4.33 -15.50 9.05
C LEU A 97 4.23 -15.89 7.57
N GLU A 98 5.28 -16.46 6.99
CA GLU A 98 5.29 -16.91 5.58
C GLU A 98 4.15 -17.91 5.29
N ILE A 99 3.94 -18.88 6.18
CA ILE A 99 2.86 -19.87 6.03
C ILE A 99 1.50 -19.18 6.10
N TRP A 100 1.35 -18.23 7.01
CA TRP A 100 0.08 -17.51 7.22
C TRP A 100 -0.23 -16.52 6.10
N HIS A 101 0.78 -16.00 5.41
CA HIS A 101 0.62 -15.22 4.18
C HIS A 101 0.10 -16.11 3.03
N ALA A 102 0.66 -17.31 2.84
CA ALA A 102 0.12 -18.27 1.87
C ALA A 102 -1.32 -18.67 2.19
N VAL A 103 -1.66 -18.85 3.48
CA VAL A 103 -3.05 -19.10 3.92
C VAL A 103 -3.96 -17.91 3.55
N LEU A 104 -3.51 -16.67 3.78
CA LEU A 104 -4.25 -15.46 3.40
C LEU A 104 -4.53 -15.42 1.90
N GLU A 105 -3.54 -15.70 1.06
CA GLU A 105 -3.70 -15.69 -0.40
C GLU A 105 -4.79 -16.65 -0.85
N ARG A 106 -4.72 -17.93 -0.42
CA ARG A 106 -5.67 -18.96 -0.85
C ARG A 106 -7.07 -18.75 -0.29
N VAL A 107 -7.19 -18.31 0.97
CA VAL A 107 -8.49 -18.00 1.57
C VAL A 107 -9.10 -16.76 0.90
N SER A 108 -8.31 -15.69 0.69
CA SER A 108 -8.82 -14.46 0.05
C SER A 108 -9.23 -14.65 -1.42
N ALA A 109 -8.64 -15.63 -2.11
CA ALA A 109 -9.02 -16.04 -3.45
C ALA A 109 -10.25 -16.98 -3.50
N PHE A 110 -10.86 -17.32 -2.35
CA PHE A 110 -11.95 -18.30 -2.24
C PHE A 110 -11.59 -19.70 -2.79
N GLU A 111 -10.30 -20.04 -2.80
CA GLU A 111 -9.83 -21.37 -3.20
C GLU A 111 -9.92 -22.37 -2.03
N MET A 112 -9.86 -21.86 -0.80
CA MET A 112 -10.00 -22.61 0.44
C MET A 112 -11.20 -22.12 1.24
N PRO A 113 -12.02 -23.04 1.81
CA PRO A 113 -11.95 -24.50 1.69
C PRO A 113 -12.40 -25.00 0.29
N PRO A 114 -11.89 -26.16 -0.19
CA PRO A 114 -12.27 -26.68 -1.51
C PRO A 114 -13.76 -27.04 -1.56
N LYS A 115 -14.37 -27.03 -2.76
CA LYS A 115 -15.83 -27.24 -2.95
C LYS A 115 -16.43 -28.46 -2.26
N LYS A 116 -15.64 -29.52 -2.02
CA LYS A 116 -16.07 -30.76 -1.37
C LYS A 116 -15.93 -30.73 0.17
N ALA A 117 -15.31 -29.70 0.73
CA ALA A 117 -15.11 -29.52 2.16
C ALA A 117 -16.13 -28.54 2.74
N THR A 118 -16.24 -28.53 4.07
CA THR A 118 -17.10 -27.62 4.82
C THR A 118 -16.71 -26.17 4.55
N GLN A 119 -17.62 -25.43 3.89
CA GLN A 119 -17.37 -24.05 3.48
C GLN A 119 -17.40 -23.07 4.66
N LEU A 120 -16.69 -21.95 4.50
CA LEU A 120 -16.78 -20.79 5.38
C LEU A 120 -18.08 -20.03 5.09
N SER A 121 -18.76 -19.58 6.13
CA SER A 121 -19.80 -18.56 5.99
C SER A 121 -19.18 -17.22 5.60
N PHE A 122 -19.99 -16.31 5.05
CA PHE A 122 -19.54 -14.97 4.66
C PHE A 122 -18.86 -14.21 5.81
N ASP A 123 -19.41 -14.35 7.02
CA ASP A 123 -18.94 -13.71 8.23
C ASP A 123 -17.64 -14.34 8.78
N GLU A 124 -17.52 -15.68 8.74
CA GLU A 124 -16.26 -16.37 9.05
C GLU A 124 -15.16 -16.01 8.04
N GLN A 125 -15.47 -15.95 6.74
CA GLN A 125 -14.55 -15.55 5.68
C GLN A 125 -14.03 -14.14 5.91
N GLY A 126 -14.93 -13.18 6.16
CA GLY A 126 -14.58 -11.78 6.39
C GLY A 126 -13.70 -11.61 7.64
N ARG A 127 -14.04 -12.28 8.74
CA ARG A 127 -13.24 -12.25 9.97
C ARG A 127 -11.85 -12.86 9.77
N LEU A 128 -11.78 -14.05 9.18
CA LEU A 128 -10.52 -14.75 8.96
C LEU A 128 -9.58 -13.93 8.07
N VAL A 129 -10.09 -13.43 6.94
CA VAL A 129 -9.30 -12.60 6.02
C VAL A 129 -8.86 -11.29 6.66
N ARG A 130 -9.72 -10.63 7.43
CA ARG A 130 -9.35 -9.41 8.19
C ARG A 130 -8.20 -9.70 9.14
N TRP A 131 -8.37 -10.70 10.01
CA TRP A 131 -7.37 -11.05 11.00
C TRP A 131 -6.03 -11.44 10.36
N LEU A 132 -6.06 -12.22 9.27
CA LEU A 132 -4.87 -12.60 8.51
C LEU A 132 -4.15 -11.40 7.87
N ARG A 133 -4.90 -10.41 7.36
CA ARG A 133 -4.33 -9.16 6.79
C ARG A 133 -3.67 -8.28 7.84
N ASP A 134 -4.14 -8.36 9.08
CA ASP A 134 -3.63 -7.56 10.20
C ASP A 134 -2.37 -8.17 10.85
N LEU A 135 -1.96 -9.37 10.41
CA LEU A 135 -0.67 -9.96 10.79
C LEU A 135 0.49 -9.09 10.30
N PRO A 136 1.64 -9.08 11.01
CA PRO A 136 2.83 -8.43 10.52
C PRO A 136 3.22 -8.96 9.14
N LYS A 137 3.72 -8.07 8.28
CA LYS A 137 4.27 -8.50 6.99
C LYS A 137 5.53 -9.32 7.25
N SER A 138 5.65 -10.48 6.59
CA SER A 138 6.86 -11.29 6.67
C SER A 138 7.97 -10.60 5.89
N SER A 139 8.93 -10.01 6.60
CA SER A 139 10.12 -9.36 6.02
C SER A 139 9.83 -8.24 4.98
N PRO A 140 10.83 -7.46 4.53
CA PRO A 140 10.64 -6.63 3.34
C PRO A 140 10.23 -7.53 2.17
N PRO A 141 9.32 -7.06 1.28
CA PRO A 141 8.88 -7.87 0.15
C PRO A 141 10.11 -8.30 -0.65
N ASP A 142 10.36 -9.61 -0.70
CA ASP A 142 11.41 -10.13 -1.55
C ASP A 142 10.94 -9.95 -2.99
N CYS A 143 11.58 -9.03 -3.71
CA CYS A 143 11.28 -8.78 -5.11
C CYS A 143 11.46 -10.03 -5.99
N SER A 144 12.13 -11.08 -5.49
CA SER A 144 12.20 -12.41 -6.12
C SER A 144 10.86 -13.14 -6.16
N GLN A 145 9.94 -12.81 -5.25
CA GLN A 145 8.65 -13.49 -5.05
C GLN A 145 7.45 -12.70 -5.58
N LEU A 146 7.66 -11.58 -6.29
CA LEU A 146 6.60 -10.87 -7.01
C LEU A 146 5.93 -11.74 -8.10
N ALA A 147 6.60 -12.82 -8.48
CA ALA A 147 6.01 -13.89 -9.28
C ALA A 147 5.11 -14.78 -8.38
N SER A 148 3.82 -14.44 -8.27
CA SER A 148 2.82 -15.40 -7.79
C SER A 148 2.90 -16.73 -8.57
N ASP A 149 2.42 -17.84 -8.00
CA ASP A 149 2.27 -19.13 -8.71
C ASP A 149 1.60 -18.97 -10.10
N ARG A 150 0.71 -17.98 -10.24
CA ARG A 150 0.03 -17.62 -11.50
C ARG A 150 0.95 -16.98 -12.54
N THR A 151 1.92 -16.18 -12.13
CA THR A 151 2.86 -15.45 -13.01
C THR A 151 4.18 -16.19 -13.21
N ALA A 152 4.58 -17.08 -12.29
CA ALA A 152 5.79 -17.90 -12.39
C ALA A 152 5.80 -18.80 -13.64
N ASN A 153 4.63 -19.27 -14.09
CA ASN A 153 4.52 -20.09 -15.32
C ASN A 153 4.79 -19.29 -16.60
N PHE A 154 4.59 -17.97 -16.59
CA PHE A 154 4.83 -17.11 -17.74
C PHE A 154 6.26 -16.54 -17.79
N TYR A 155 6.94 -16.48 -16.64
CA TYR A 155 8.27 -15.89 -16.52
C TYR A 155 9.22 -16.86 -15.79
N LYS A 156 10.13 -17.51 -16.51
CA LYS A 156 11.26 -18.22 -15.88
C LYS A 156 12.28 -17.20 -15.38
N GLY A 157 12.25 -16.84 -14.09
CA GLY A 157 13.18 -15.92 -13.44
C GLY A 157 12.50 -14.78 -12.68
N TYR A 158 13.27 -13.78 -12.25
CA TYR A 158 12.74 -12.59 -11.59
C TYR A 158 11.75 -11.87 -12.51
N VAL A 159 10.50 -11.73 -12.09
CA VAL A 159 9.51 -10.90 -12.78
C VAL A 159 9.88 -9.44 -12.51
N MET A 160 10.64 -8.85 -13.41
CA MET A 160 10.91 -7.41 -13.36
C MET A 160 9.60 -6.68 -13.66
N SER A 161 9.21 -5.76 -12.78
CA SER A 161 8.18 -4.78 -13.10
C SER A 161 8.63 -4.00 -14.34
N ARG A 162 7.99 -4.27 -15.49
CA ARG A 162 8.27 -3.54 -16.74
C ARG A 162 7.37 -2.33 -16.82
N ARG A 163 7.90 -1.23 -17.35
CA ARG A 163 7.04 -0.10 -17.75
C ARG A 163 6.26 -0.46 -19.03
N LEU A 164 5.24 0.34 -19.33
CA LEU A 164 4.65 0.37 -20.66
C LEU A 164 5.69 0.89 -21.65
N ASN A 165 5.78 0.26 -22.81
CA ASN A 165 6.55 0.82 -23.91
C ASN A 165 5.85 2.08 -24.46
N ARG A 166 6.52 2.83 -25.33
CA ARG A 166 6.05 4.10 -25.89
C ARG A 166 4.70 3.95 -26.58
N GLU A 167 4.55 2.94 -27.43
CA GLU A 167 3.30 2.70 -28.15
C GLU A 167 2.19 2.19 -27.21
N GLU A 168 2.51 1.33 -26.24
CA GLU A 168 1.59 0.87 -25.20
C GLU A 168 1.05 2.05 -24.37
N TYR A 169 1.91 3.01 -24.00
CA TYR A 169 1.50 4.21 -23.27
C TYR A 169 0.59 5.11 -24.11
N ILE A 170 0.92 5.34 -25.39
CA ILE A 170 0.09 6.12 -26.32
C ILE A 170 -1.28 5.45 -26.52
N ASN A 171 -1.29 4.13 -26.69
CA ASN A 171 -2.53 3.36 -26.82
C ASN A 171 -3.37 3.43 -25.53
N THR A 172 -2.74 3.42 -24.35
CA THR A 172 -3.44 3.58 -23.07
C THR A 172 -4.12 4.94 -22.98
N LEU A 173 -3.44 6.03 -23.37
CA LEU A 173 -4.07 7.36 -23.44
C LEU A 173 -5.22 7.39 -24.45
N ARG A 174 -5.04 6.76 -25.62
CA ARG A 174 -6.09 6.66 -26.63
C ARG A 174 -7.31 5.93 -26.11
N ASP A 175 -7.12 4.82 -25.41
CA ASP A 175 -8.23 4.00 -24.91
C ASP A 175 -8.97 4.71 -23.76
N LEU A 176 -8.23 5.46 -22.93
CA LEU A 176 -8.77 6.30 -21.87
C LEU A 176 -9.64 7.44 -22.44
N PHE A 177 -9.09 8.25 -23.35
CA PHE A 177 -9.75 9.45 -23.86
C PHE A 177 -10.58 9.21 -25.13
N GLY A 178 -10.47 8.04 -25.75
CA GLY A 178 -11.13 7.71 -27.02
C GLY A 178 -10.53 8.38 -28.26
N ILE A 179 -9.42 9.12 -28.12
CA ILE A 179 -8.73 9.82 -29.21
C ILE A 179 -7.22 9.71 -29.04
N ARG A 180 -6.47 9.77 -30.14
CA ARG A 180 -5.00 9.78 -30.08
C ARG A 180 -4.52 11.16 -29.64
N ILE A 181 -3.83 11.22 -28.49
CA ILE A 181 -3.21 12.46 -27.99
C ILE A 181 -1.76 12.51 -28.50
N PRO A 182 -1.30 13.64 -29.09
CA PRO A 182 -0.01 13.74 -29.78
C PRO A 182 1.21 13.86 -28.83
N VAL A 183 1.36 12.95 -27.87
CA VAL A 183 2.46 12.95 -26.87
C VAL A 183 3.73 12.21 -27.34
N GLU A 184 3.73 11.70 -28.57
CA GLU A 184 4.81 10.92 -29.19
C GLU A 184 6.19 11.56 -29.07
N HIS A 185 6.22 12.88 -29.09
CA HIS A 185 7.43 13.70 -29.10
C HIS A 185 8.07 13.86 -27.72
N LEU A 186 7.33 13.57 -26.64
CA LEU A 186 7.83 13.62 -25.27
C LEU A 186 8.45 12.29 -24.84
N LEU A 187 7.97 11.19 -25.43
CA LEU A 187 8.31 9.83 -25.00
C LEU A 187 9.60 9.35 -25.70
N PRO A 188 10.64 8.96 -24.94
CA PRO A 188 11.85 8.36 -25.52
C PRO A 188 11.53 7.10 -26.30
N ALA A 189 12.29 6.83 -27.35
CA ALA A 189 12.21 5.55 -28.06
C ALA A 189 12.69 4.40 -27.16
N ASP A 190 12.04 3.25 -27.27
CA ASP A 190 12.41 2.06 -26.50
C ASP A 190 13.53 1.29 -27.21
N GLY A 191 14.45 0.75 -26.42
CA GLY A 191 15.48 -0.14 -26.94
C GLY A 191 14.92 -1.54 -27.18
N GLY A 192 15.28 -2.17 -28.31
CA GLY A 192 14.83 -3.52 -28.67
C GLY A 192 15.40 -4.67 -27.82
N GLY A 193 16.12 -4.37 -26.74
CA GLY A 193 16.65 -5.38 -25.80
C GLY A 193 17.63 -6.40 -26.37
N GLY A 194 18.26 -6.12 -27.52
CA GLY A 194 19.15 -7.04 -28.24
C GLY A 194 18.42 -7.96 -29.23
N GLU A 195 17.17 -8.33 -28.94
CA GLU A 195 16.33 -9.20 -29.77
C GLU A 195 15.51 -8.43 -30.84
N GLY A 196 15.58 -7.10 -30.83
CA GLY A 196 14.93 -6.24 -31.82
C GLY A 196 13.47 -5.88 -31.54
N PHE A 197 12.91 -6.31 -30.41
CA PHE A 197 11.54 -6.01 -30.01
C PHE A 197 11.47 -5.00 -28.86
N ASP A 198 10.64 -3.98 -29.01
CA ASP A 198 10.36 -2.94 -28.03
C ASP A 198 9.44 -3.39 -26.87
N THR A 199 9.02 -4.64 -26.87
CA THR A 199 8.22 -5.27 -25.80
C THR A 199 9.06 -6.10 -24.83
N THR A 200 10.39 -6.10 -24.99
CA THR A 200 11.30 -6.93 -24.19
C THR A 200 11.36 -6.42 -22.75
N GLY A 201 10.78 -7.15 -21.80
CA GLY A 201 10.65 -6.71 -20.40
C GLY A 201 11.97 -6.39 -19.70
N SER A 202 13.07 -7.09 -20.04
CA SER A 202 14.41 -6.81 -19.49
C SER A 202 15.01 -5.49 -19.98
N ALA A 203 14.52 -4.95 -21.11
CA ALA A 203 14.96 -3.67 -21.66
C ALA A 203 14.08 -2.49 -21.21
N LEU A 204 12.88 -2.77 -20.68
CA LEU A 204 11.89 -1.78 -20.28
C LEU A 204 11.97 -1.45 -18.77
N PHE A 205 13.15 -1.02 -18.32
CA PHE A 205 13.32 -0.49 -16.97
C PHE A 205 12.81 0.96 -16.87
N LEU A 206 12.30 1.32 -15.71
CA LEU A 206 11.87 2.69 -15.41
C LEU A 206 13.03 3.49 -14.82
N SER A 207 13.43 4.56 -15.48
CA SER A 207 14.42 5.52 -14.96
C SER A 207 13.77 6.88 -14.68
N SER A 208 14.47 7.77 -13.95
CA SER A 208 13.95 9.09 -13.58
C SER A 208 13.48 9.91 -14.79
N ILE A 209 14.23 9.87 -15.90
CA ILE A 209 13.84 10.55 -17.14
C ILE A 209 12.52 10.02 -17.71
N HIS A 210 12.24 8.71 -17.60
CA HIS A 210 10.96 8.17 -18.06
C HIS A 210 9.79 8.69 -17.21
N ILE A 211 9.97 8.80 -15.89
CA ILE A 211 8.95 9.37 -15.01
C ILE A 211 8.69 10.83 -15.37
N GLU A 212 9.75 11.62 -15.55
CA GLU A 212 9.63 13.02 -15.98
C GLU A 212 8.86 13.15 -17.30
N LYS A 213 9.18 12.31 -18.29
CA LYS A 213 8.50 12.32 -19.60
C LYS A 213 7.05 11.83 -19.52
N TYR A 214 6.75 10.84 -18.69
CA TYR A 214 5.36 10.40 -18.47
C TYR A 214 4.53 11.46 -17.75
N MET A 215 5.11 12.19 -16.79
CA MET A 215 4.43 13.30 -16.14
C MET A 215 4.18 14.45 -17.12
N ALA A 216 5.16 14.80 -17.95
CA ALA A 216 4.99 15.79 -19.01
C ALA A 216 3.91 15.38 -20.04
N ALA A 217 3.90 14.12 -20.47
CA ALA A 217 2.89 13.59 -21.38
C ALA A 217 1.49 13.58 -20.75
N ALA A 218 1.39 13.22 -19.48
CA ALA A 218 0.13 13.27 -18.73
C ALA A 218 -0.37 14.71 -18.58
N GLU A 219 0.52 15.67 -18.32
CA GLU A 219 0.17 17.08 -18.22
C GLU A 219 -0.33 17.64 -19.57
N GLU A 220 0.34 17.31 -20.67
CA GLU A 220 -0.12 17.72 -22.00
C GLU A 220 -1.49 17.10 -22.36
N ALA A 221 -1.68 15.81 -22.04
CA ALA A 221 -2.96 15.14 -22.22
C ALA A 221 -4.07 15.81 -21.38
N VAL A 222 -3.80 16.11 -20.11
CA VAL A 222 -4.75 16.79 -19.21
C VAL A 222 -5.06 18.20 -19.71
N ASN A 223 -4.07 18.97 -20.12
CA ASN A 223 -4.27 20.34 -20.61
C ASN A 223 -5.08 20.37 -21.92
N LEU A 224 -4.91 19.37 -22.78
CA LEU A 224 -5.67 19.26 -24.03
C LEU A 224 -7.15 18.88 -23.78
N ILE A 225 -7.41 17.92 -22.89
CA ILE A 225 -8.74 17.35 -22.65
C ILE A 225 -9.52 18.16 -21.60
N LEU A 226 -8.82 18.70 -20.60
CA LEU A 226 -9.38 19.40 -19.45
C LEU A 226 -8.90 20.86 -19.34
N PRO A 227 -9.01 21.68 -20.41
CA PRO A 227 -8.63 23.09 -20.34
C PRO A 227 -9.58 23.88 -19.44
N GLU A 228 -9.13 25.06 -18.99
CA GLU A 228 -9.94 25.98 -18.18
C GLU A 228 -11.21 26.45 -18.90
N SER A 229 -11.16 26.60 -20.23
CA SER A 229 -12.28 27.04 -21.05
C SER A 229 -12.62 26.04 -22.15
N THR A 230 -13.89 25.62 -22.20
CA THR A 230 -14.40 24.65 -23.18
C THR A 230 -15.09 25.32 -24.37
N SER A 231 -15.23 26.65 -24.37
CA SER A 231 -16.04 27.40 -25.35
C SER A 231 -15.58 27.20 -26.80
N LYS A 232 -14.28 27.05 -27.03
CA LYS A 232 -13.68 26.89 -28.38
C LYS A 232 -13.19 25.47 -28.66
N MET A 233 -13.56 24.51 -27.83
CA MET A 233 -13.07 23.15 -27.96
C MET A 233 -13.67 22.44 -29.20
N PRO A 234 -12.84 21.83 -30.06
CA PRO A 234 -13.29 20.93 -31.12
C PRO A 234 -14.23 19.84 -30.62
N GLN A 235 -15.14 19.37 -31.48
CA GLN A 235 -16.13 18.36 -31.09
C GLN A 235 -15.49 17.06 -30.60
N GLU A 236 -14.39 16.62 -31.22
CA GLU A 236 -13.66 15.42 -30.83
C GLU A 236 -13.11 15.51 -29.40
N LEU A 237 -12.51 16.66 -29.04
CA LEU A 237 -12.00 16.91 -27.70
C LEU A 237 -13.14 17.01 -26.65
N LYS A 238 -14.32 17.53 -27.05
CA LYS A 238 -15.51 17.53 -26.17
C LYS A 238 -15.97 16.11 -25.86
N LEU A 239 -16.07 15.25 -26.87
CA LEU A 239 -16.43 13.84 -26.68
C LEU A 239 -15.41 13.10 -25.81
N ALA A 240 -14.12 13.36 -26.02
CA ALA A 240 -13.05 12.79 -25.21
C ALA A 240 -13.13 13.23 -23.75
N ARG A 241 -13.40 14.52 -23.50
CA ARG A 241 -13.66 15.07 -22.18
C ARG A 241 -14.87 14.41 -21.52
N ASP A 242 -15.98 14.27 -22.24
CA ASP A 242 -17.24 13.74 -21.71
C ASP A 242 -17.14 12.25 -21.34
N ARG A 243 -16.14 11.50 -21.84
CA ARG A 243 -15.83 10.15 -21.37
C ARG A 243 -15.37 10.15 -19.91
N ILE A 244 -14.56 11.14 -19.53
CA ILE A 244 -13.98 11.25 -18.18
C ILE A 244 -14.89 12.09 -17.26
N LEU A 245 -15.35 13.24 -17.75
CA LEU A 245 -16.15 14.22 -17.02
C LEU A 245 -17.48 14.48 -17.75
N PRO A 246 -18.45 13.56 -17.68
CA PRO A 246 -19.75 13.71 -18.34
C PRO A 246 -20.58 14.89 -17.84
N ARG A 247 -20.24 15.44 -16.66
CA ARG A 247 -20.97 16.53 -16.03
C ARG A 247 -20.02 17.55 -15.42
N ALA A 248 -20.15 18.80 -15.86
CA ALA A 248 -19.55 19.94 -15.19
C ALA A 248 -20.48 20.49 -14.09
N PRO A 249 -19.95 20.95 -12.95
CA PRO A 249 -20.76 21.62 -11.93
C PRO A 249 -21.24 22.98 -12.46
N ARG A 250 -22.52 23.30 -12.27
CA ARG A 250 -23.07 24.61 -12.68
C ARG A 250 -22.57 25.77 -11.83
N ASN A 251 -22.27 25.49 -10.57
CA ASN A 251 -21.74 26.43 -9.59
C ASN A 251 -21.05 25.65 -8.45
N ARG A 252 -20.45 26.38 -7.50
CA ARG A 252 -19.73 25.77 -6.36
C ARG A 252 -20.60 24.84 -5.50
N ALA A 253 -21.89 25.14 -5.34
CA ALA A 253 -22.82 24.32 -4.57
C ALA A 253 -23.20 23.00 -5.27
N ASP A 254 -23.13 22.93 -6.60
CA ASP A 254 -23.41 21.73 -7.40
C ASP A 254 -22.23 20.75 -7.46
N GLN A 255 -21.03 21.16 -7.00
CA GLN A 255 -19.81 20.35 -7.03
C GLN A 255 -19.96 18.96 -6.38
N PRO A 256 -20.53 18.81 -5.16
CA PRO A 256 -20.65 17.49 -4.52
C PRO A 256 -21.63 16.57 -5.25
N ARG A 257 -22.61 17.12 -5.97
CA ARG A 257 -23.54 16.34 -6.79
C ARG A 257 -22.86 15.88 -8.08
N ALA A 258 -22.22 16.81 -8.80
CA ALA A 258 -21.49 16.48 -10.02
C ALA A 258 -20.39 15.43 -9.76
N ALA A 259 -19.63 15.57 -8.67
CA ALA A 259 -18.60 14.60 -8.28
C ALA A 259 -19.18 13.20 -8.04
N ARG A 260 -20.31 13.07 -7.32
CA ARG A 260 -20.97 11.78 -7.09
C ARG A 260 -21.43 11.13 -8.39
N GLU A 261 -22.02 11.90 -9.31
CA GLU A 261 -22.46 11.40 -10.60
C GLU A 261 -21.29 10.96 -11.49
N ILE A 262 -20.15 11.66 -11.44
CA ILE A 262 -18.93 11.24 -12.14
C ILE A 262 -18.41 9.92 -11.54
N LEU A 263 -18.24 9.85 -10.21
CA LEU A 263 -17.69 8.67 -9.54
C LEU A 263 -18.56 7.42 -9.74
N ALA A 264 -19.88 7.56 -9.77
CA ALA A 264 -20.82 6.46 -10.01
C ALA A 264 -20.65 5.80 -11.40
N ARG A 265 -19.96 6.45 -12.35
CA ARG A 265 -19.66 5.87 -13.66
C ARG A 265 -18.46 4.93 -13.65
N PHE A 266 -17.63 5.00 -12.60
CA PHE A 266 -16.39 4.24 -12.45
C PHE A 266 -16.43 3.23 -11.29
N SER A 267 -17.52 3.19 -10.53
CA SER A 267 -17.80 2.19 -9.48
C SER A 267 -18.60 1.02 -10.04
#